data_AF-A0A951VF41-F1
#
_entry.id   AF-A0A951VF41-F1
#
_cell.length_a   1.000
_cell.length_b   1.000
_cell.length_c   1.000
_cell.angle_alpha   90.00
_cell.angle_beta   90.00
_cell.angle_gamma   90.00
#
_symmetry.space_group_name_H-M   'P 1'
#
loop_
_entity.id
_entity.type
_entity.pdbx_description
1 polymer ?
#
loop_
_entity_poly.entity_id
_entity_poly.type
_entity_poly.pdbx_seq_one_letter_code
_entity_poly.pdbx_strand_id
1 'polypeptide(L)'
;MNELLSKLRSIQLCLMAHPDNEPDSEFADRISDLEDLPKEIENALEKQRIEGVLNGLKICKEMWAQGTISHEEISENEIYYKEELSRLQGLTA
;
A
#
# COMPACT_ATOMS: atom_id res chain seq x y z
N MET A 1 -3.08 8.01 -7.41
CA MET A 1 -1.84 7.22 -7.52
C MET A 1 -1.15 7.43 -8.86
N ASN A 2 -1.80 7.11 -9.99
CA ASN A 2 -1.22 7.28 -11.33
C ASN A 2 -0.71 8.71 -11.62
N GLU A 3 -1.39 9.74 -11.10
CA GLU A 3 -0.93 11.12 -11.24
C GLU A 3 0.36 11.42 -10.46
N LEU A 4 0.51 10.88 -9.24
CA LEU A 4 1.71 11.05 -8.43
C LEU A 4 2.90 10.34 -9.07
N LEU A 5 2.72 9.08 -9.48
CA LEU A 5 3.75 8.31 -10.18
C LEU A 5 4.16 8.97 -11.49
N SER A 6 3.21 9.54 -12.23
CA SER A 6 3.48 10.32 -13.43
C SER A 6 4.33 11.55 -13.13
N LYS A 7 4.00 12.31 -12.07
CA LYS A 7 4.79 13.47 -11.62
C LYS A 7 6.20 13.09 -11.18
N LEU A 8 6.37 12.01 -10.42
CA LEU A 8 7.68 11.50 -10.01
C LEU A 8 8.53 11.14 -11.23
N ARG A 9 7.95 10.46 -12.22
CA ARG A 9 8.63 10.13 -13.47
C ARG A 9 9.03 11.37 -14.26
N SER A 10 8.18 12.39 -14.32
CA SER A 10 8.53 13.67 -14.97
C SER A 10 9.71 14.36 -14.29
N ILE A 11 9.74 14.36 -12.95
CA ILE A 11 10.84 14.95 -12.17
C ILE A 11 12.14 14.17 -12.42
N GLN A 12 12.09 12.84 -12.36
CA GLN A 12 13.23 11.97 -12.65
C GLN A 12 13.84 12.27 -14.03
N LEU A 13 12.98 12.37 -15.07
CA LEU A 13 13.43 12.71 -16.42
C LEU A 13 14.12 14.08 -16.50
N CYS A 14 13.62 15.08 -15.77
CA CYS A 14 14.26 16.39 -15.71
C CYS A 14 15.63 16.35 -15.03
N LEU A 15 15.79 15.58 -13.95
CA LEU A 15 17.07 15.45 -13.26
C LEU A 15 18.09 14.68 -14.10
N MET A 16 17.67 13.62 -14.79
CA MET A 16 18.54 12.85 -15.69
C MET A 16 19.06 13.69 -16.85
N ALA A 17 18.25 14.64 -17.34
CA ALA A 17 18.61 15.54 -18.43
C ALA A 17 19.35 16.81 -17.96
N HIS A 18 19.58 16.97 -16.66
CA HIS A 18 20.25 18.15 -16.13
C HIS A 18 21.72 18.18 -16.58
N PRO A 19 22.27 19.33 -17.05
CA PRO A 19 23.64 19.40 -17.55
C PRO A 19 24.71 19.05 -16.51
N ASP A 20 24.40 19.23 -15.22
CA ASP A 20 25.30 18.91 -14.11
C ASP A 20 25.14 17.46 -13.57
N ASN A 21 24.35 16.62 -14.25
CA ASN A 21 24.18 15.20 -13.90
C ASN A 21 25.41 14.39 -14.34
N GLU A 22 26.51 14.56 -13.61
CA GLU A 22 27.73 13.77 -13.75
C GLU A 22 27.67 12.50 -12.88
N PRO A 23 28.45 11.45 -13.22
CA PRO A 23 28.65 10.31 -12.31
C PRO A 23 29.10 10.80 -10.93
N ASP A 24 28.51 10.26 -9.87
CA ASP A 24 28.77 10.63 -8.46
C ASP A 24 28.33 12.07 -8.06
N SER A 25 27.46 12.71 -8.84
CA SER A 25 26.84 13.99 -8.48
C SER A 25 25.64 13.82 -7.53
N GLU A 26 25.25 14.90 -6.83
CA GLU A 26 24.01 14.90 -6.01
C GLU A 26 22.78 14.54 -6.87
N PHE A 27 22.79 14.82 -8.17
CA PHE A 27 21.71 14.42 -9.07
C PHE A 27 21.56 12.90 -9.18
N ALA A 28 22.68 12.16 -9.22
CA ALA A 28 22.66 10.71 -9.26
C ALA A 28 22.00 10.12 -8.00
N ASP A 29 22.33 10.66 -6.82
CA ASP A 29 21.70 10.27 -5.56
C ASP A 29 20.18 10.55 -5.58
N ARG A 30 19.77 11.75 -6.03
CA ARG A 30 18.35 12.12 -6.11
C ARG A 30 17.55 11.30 -7.12
N ILE A 31 18.17 10.89 -8.23
CA ILE A 31 17.55 10.01 -9.21
C ILE A 31 17.33 8.63 -8.59
N SER A 32 18.34 8.10 -7.88
CA SER A 32 18.21 6.84 -7.13
C SER A 32 17.08 6.89 -6.11
N ASP A 33 17.00 7.96 -5.31
CA ASP A 33 15.91 8.16 -4.35
C ASP A 33 14.53 8.11 -5.05
N LEU A 34 14.39 8.77 -6.21
CA LEU A 34 13.15 8.81 -6.98
C LEU A 34 12.78 7.45 -7.61
N GLU A 35 13.76 6.59 -7.90
CA GLU A 35 13.54 5.25 -8.45
C GLU A 35 12.95 4.30 -7.40
N ASP A 36 13.32 4.47 -6.14
CA ASP A 36 12.83 3.63 -5.03
C ASP A 36 11.44 4.05 -4.54
N LEU A 37 11.10 5.35 -4.61
CA LEU A 37 9.82 5.89 -4.11
C LEU A 37 8.56 5.18 -4.63
N PRO A 38 8.41 4.82 -5.92
CA PRO A 38 7.24 4.08 -6.39
C PRO A 38 6.99 2.80 -5.62
N LYS A 39 8.05 2.02 -5.37
CA LYS A 39 7.98 0.76 -4.63
C LYS A 39 7.66 1.00 -3.16
N GLU A 40 8.24 2.02 -2.55
CA GLU A 40 7.92 2.39 -1.17
C GLU A 40 6.46 2.80 -1.01
N ILE A 41 5.91 3.58 -1.95
CA ILE A 41 4.51 3.99 -1.98
C ILE A 41 3.60 2.77 -2.11
N GLU A 42 3.90 1.85 -3.04
CA GLU A 42 3.13 0.62 -3.22
C GLU A 42 3.12 -0.23 -1.94
N ASN A 43 4.29 -0.44 -1.33
CA ASN A 43 4.42 -1.18 -0.07
C ASN A 43 3.65 -0.51 1.08
N ALA A 44 3.69 0.82 1.17
CA ALA A 44 2.97 1.57 2.20
C ALA A 44 1.45 1.42 2.04
N LEU A 45 0.95 1.45 0.81
CA LEU A 45 -0.47 1.24 0.51
C LEU A 45 -0.92 -0.19 0.79
N GLU A 46 -0.08 -1.18 0.47
CA GLU A 46 -0.36 -2.57 0.80
C GLU A 46 -0.48 -2.77 2.32
N LYS A 47 0.47 -2.21 3.09
CA LYS A 47 0.39 -2.20 4.56
C LYS A 47 -0.90 -1.54 5.05
N GLN A 48 -1.26 -0.37 4.50
CA GLN A 48 -2.49 0.32 4.86
C GLN A 48 -3.75 -0.51 4.56
N ARG A 49 -3.78 -1.23 3.43
CA ARG A 49 -4.89 -2.14 3.09
C ARG A 49 -5.01 -3.29 4.10
N ILE A 50 -3.89 -3.92 4.46
CA ILE A 50 -3.85 -4.99 5.46
C ILE A 50 -4.35 -4.48 6.81
N GLU A 51 -3.87 -3.32 7.25
CA GLU A 51 -4.32 -2.66 8.48
C GLU A 51 -5.84 -2.37 8.44
N GLY A 52 -6.35 -1.88 7.32
CA GLY A 52 -7.78 -1.63 7.12
C GLY A 52 -8.62 -2.90 7.28
N VAL A 53 -8.18 -4.02 6.69
CA VAL A 53 -8.85 -5.32 6.84
C VAL A 53 -8.83 -5.82 8.28
N LEU A 54 -7.67 -5.76 8.94
CA LEU A 54 -7.54 -6.15 10.35
C LEU A 54 -8.44 -5.30 11.26
N ASN A 55 -8.51 -4.00 10.99
CA ASN A 55 -9.38 -3.09 11.74
C ASN A 55 -10.86 -3.39 11.49
N GLY A 56 -11.26 -3.68 10.24
CA GLY A 56 -12.61 -4.14 9.92
C GLY A 56 -13.01 -5.39 10.68
N LEU A 57 -12.13 -6.40 10.71
CA LEU A 57 -12.35 -7.64 11.48
C LEU A 57 -12.48 -7.36 12.98
N LYS A 58 -11.64 -6.47 13.53
CA LYS A 58 -11.71 -6.05 14.92
C LYS A 58 -13.06 -5.42 15.25
N ILE A 59 -13.53 -4.48 14.42
CA ILE A 59 -14.83 -3.82 14.59
C ILE A 59 -15.97 -4.83 14.57
N CYS A 60 -15.98 -5.78 13.63
CA CYS A 60 -17.01 -6.83 13.59
C CYS A 60 -17.03 -7.65 14.89
N LYS A 61 -15.88 -8.02 15.45
CA LYS A 61 -15.80 -8.74 16.73
C LYS A 61 -16.32 -7.91 17.90
N GLU A 62 -16.04 -6.62 17.92
CA GLU A 62 -16.58 -5.70 18.93
C GLU A 62 -18.10 -5.58 18.83
N MET A 63 -18.65 -5.44 17.62
CA MET A 63 -20.10 -5.39 17.37
C MET A 63 -20.78 -6.69 17.79
N TRP A 64 -20.16 -7.85 17.53
CA TRP A 64 -20.69 -9.13 17.98
C TRP A 64 -20.67 -9.25 19.50
N ALA A 65 -19.58 -8.85 20.16
CA ALA A 65 -19.48 -8.85 21.61
C ALA A 65 -20.51 -7.91 22.28
N GLN A 66 -20.88 -6.83 21.60
CA GLN A 66 -21.94 -5.91 22.01
C GLN A 66 -23.36 -6.41 21.68
N GLY A 67 -23.50 -7.55 20.99
CA GLY A 67 -24.79 -8.09 20.55
C GLY A 67 -25.46 -7.27 19.45
N THR A 68 -24.70 -6.45 18.72
CA THR A 68 -25.20 -5.55 17.67
C THR A 68 -25.31 -6.24 16.30
N ILE A 69 -24.62 -7.37 16.12
CA ILE A 69 -24.73 -8.24 14.94
C ILE A 69 -24.95 -9.69 15.37
N SER A 70 -25.58 -10.46 14.51
CA SER A 70 -25.87 -11.88 14.70
C SER A 70 -24.62 -12.77 14.59
N HIS A 71 -24.77 -14.04 14.99
CA HIS A 71 -23.73 -15.05 14.85
C HIS A 71 -23.45 -15.38 13.38
N GLU A 72 -24.49 -15.40 12.54
CA GLU A 72 -24.38 -15.60 11.10
C GLU A 72 -23.59 -14.46 10.45
N GLU A 73 -23.92 -13.21 10.78
CA GLU A 73 -23.24 -12.02 10.25
C GLU A 73 -21.76 -11.97 10.64
N ILE A 74 -21.40 -12.28 11.89
CA ILE A 74 -19.98 -12.31 12.27
C ILE A 74 -19.23 -13.44 11.54
N SER A 75 -19.85 -14.59 11.35
CA SER A 75 -19.24 -15.73 10.64
C SER A 75 -18.92 -15.38 9.18
N GLU A 76 -19.86 -14.76 8.47
CA GLU A 76 -19.65 -14.32 7.08
C GLU A 76 -18.56 -13.26 6.97
N ASN A 77 -18.57 -12.27 7.86
CA ASN A 77 -17.55 -11.22 7.91
C ASN A 77 -16.16 -11.79 8.21
N GLU A 78 -16.05 -12.75 9.14
CA GLU A 78 -14.76 -13.40 9.42
C GLU A 78 -14.19 -14.12 8.20
N ILE A 79 -15.03 -14.83 7.44
CA ILE A 79 -14.61 -15.52 6.21
C ILE A 79 -14.13 -14.48 5.20
N TYR A 80 -14.93 -13.45 4.93
CA TYR A 80 -14.61 -12.38 3.98
C TYR A 80 -13.25 -11.73 4.29
N TYR A 81 -13.01 -11.30 5.54
CA TYR A 81 -11.77 -10.63 5.90
C TYR A 81 -10.56 -11.58 5.92
N LYS A 82 -10.74 -12.86 6.27
CA LYS A 82 -9.66 -13.87 6.18
C LYS A 82 -9.27 -14.14 4.73
N GLU A 83 -10.23 -14.22 3.82
CA GLU A 83 -9.97 -14.35 2.39
C GLU A 83 -9.26 -13.11 1.83
N GLU A 84 -9.71 -11.91 2.19
CA GLU A 84 -9.06 -10.67 1.73
C GLU A 84 -7.63 -10.54 2.27
N LEU A 85 -7.36 -10.89 3.53
CA LEU A 85 -5.99 -10.97 4.05
C LEU A 85 -5.13 -11.96 3.28
N SER A 86 -5.68 -13.14 2.96
CA SER A 86 -4.95 -14.17 2.22
C SER A 86 -4.60 -13.71 0.81
N ARG A 87 -5.52 -12.98 0.15
CA ARG A 87 -5.26 -12.32 -1.14
C ARG A 87 -4.16 -11.28 -1.04
N LEU A 88 -4.23 -10.40 -0.04
CA LEU A 88 -3.24 -9.34 0.20
C LEU A 88 -1.86 -9.88 0.56
N GLN A 89 -1.77 -11.05 1.19
CA GLN A 89 -0.50 -11.66 1.58
C GLN A 89 0.10 -12.59 0.50
N GLY A 90 -0.56 -12.71 -0.66
CA GLY A 90 -0.13 -13.63 -1.72
C GLY A 90 -0.23 -15.11 -1.32
N LEU A 91 -1.08 -15.44 -0.35
CA LEU A 91 -1.28 -16.81 0.16
C LEU A 91 -2.37 -17.58 -0.62
N THR A 92 -3.08 -16.91 -1.52
CA THR A 92 -4.01 -17.53 -2.47
C THR A 92 -3.41 -17.50 -3.87
N ALA A 93 -3.16 -18.68 -4.44
CA ALA A 93 -2.71 -18.89 -5.82
C ALA A 93 -3.81 -18.59 -6.85
#